data_AF-C4LB01-F1
#
_entry.id   AF-C4LB01-F1
#
_cell.length_a   1.000
_cell.length_b   1.000
_cell.length_c   1.000
_cell.angle_alpha   90.00
_cell.angle_beta   90.00
_cell.angle_gamma   90.00
#
_symmetry.space_group_name_H-M   'P 1'
#
loop_
_entity.id
_entity.type
_entity.pdbx_description
1 polymer ?
#
loop_
_entity_poly.entity_id
_entity_poly.type
_entity_poly.pdbx_seq_one_letter_code
_entity_poly.pdbx_strand_id
1 'polypeptide(L)' 'MVSKKQEDIVEPLDLESKDMWLRKFRMAKTQQTLTLMVERAIDQYHQKPSVLGAIYLAECQRERELETGMLLNR' A
#
# COMPACT_ATOMS: atom_id res chain seq x y z
N MET A 1 2.25 -24.07 -17.79
CA MET A 1 1.96 -22.69 -18.25
C MET A 1 2.51 -21.75 -17.20
N VAL A 2 3.64 -21.10 -17.47
CA VAL A 2 4.30 -20.20 -16.50
C VAL A 2 3.58 -18.86 -16.59
N SER A 3 2.70 -18.59 -15.63
CA SER A 3 2.13 -17.25 -15.43
C SER A 3 3.29 -16.32 -15.06
N LYS A 4 3.82 -15.60 -16.05
CA LYS A 4 4.72 -14.48 -15.85
C LYS A 4 3.99 -13.47 -14.96
N LYS A 5 4.32 -13.44 -13.66
CA LYS A 5 4.05 -12.28 -12.83
C LYS A 5 4.80 -11.14 -13.50
N GLN A 6 4.05 -10.21 -14.08
CA GLN A 6 4.55 -8.90 -14.42
C GLN A 6 4.95 -8.26 -13.08
N GLU A 7 6.20 -8.47 -12.66
CA GLU A 7 6.82 -7.66 -11.64
C GLU A 7 7.00 -6.29 -12.30
N ASP A 8 5.98 -5.44 -12.13
CA ASP A 8 6.08 -4.01 -12.39
C ASP A 8 7.42 -3.57 -11.79
N ILE A 9 8.34 -3.14 -12.65
CA ILE A 9 9.66 -2.66 -12.25
C ILE A 9 9.39 -1.28 -11.64
N VAL A 10 8.86 -1.26 -10.41
CA VAL A 10 8.59 -0.04 -9.66
C VAL A 10 9.95 0.55 -9.32
N GLU A 11 10.21 1.76 -9.81
CA GLU A 11 11.47 2.43 -9.51
C GLU A 11 11.63 2.57 -7.99
N PRO A 12 12.86 2.44 -7.44
CA PRO A 12 13.08 2.51 -6.00
C PRO A 12 12.52 3.77 -5.34
N LEU A 13 12.47 4.88 -6.10
CA LEU A 13 11.91 6.18 -5.67
C LEU A 13 10.38 6.14 -5.55
N ASP A 14 9.69 5.38 -6.39
CA ASP A 14 8.23 5.25 -6.34
C ASP A 14 7.75 4.45 -5.12
N LEU A 15 8.61 3.58 -4.57
CA LEU A 15 8.32 2.83 -3.34
C LEU A 15 8.31 3.71 -2.09
N GLU A 16 8.98 4.86 -2.12
CA GLU A 16 8.96 5.83 -1.00
C GLU A 16 7.76 6.79 -1.10
N SER A 17 7.01 6.74 -2.20
CA SER A 17 5.82 7.57 -2.39
C SER A 17 4.60 6.99 -1.67
N LYS A 18 4.04 7.75 -0.74
CA LYS A 18 2.74 7.45 -0.09
C LYS A 18 1.65 7.21 -1.14
N ASP A 19 1.58 8.03 -2.18
CA ASP A 19 0.51 8.00 -3.16
C ASP A 19 0.48 6.69 -3.98
N MET A 20 1.64 6.09 -4.21
CA MET A 20 1.74 4.79 -4.87
C MET A 20 1.10 3.70 -4.01
N TRP A 21 1.45 3.65 -2.73
CA TRP A 21 0.87 2.70 -1.77
C TRP A 21 -0.61 2.92 -1.56
N LEU A 22 -1.04 4.18 -1.44
CA LEU A 22 -2.44 4.53 -1.27
C LEU A 22 -3.29 4.06 -2.46
N ARG A 23 -2.80 4.22 -3.70
CA ARG A 23 -3.48 3.69 -4.90
C ARG A 23 -3.68 2.18 -4.81
N LYS A 24 -2.68 1.43 -4.34
CA LYS A 24 -2.78 -0.02 -4.12
C LYS A 24 -3.80 -0.33 -3.01
N PHE A 25 -3.70 0.33 -1.86
CA PHE A 25 -4.55 0.09 -0.70
C PHE A 25 -6.02 0.50 -0.92
N ARG A 26 -6.31 1.44 -1.82
CA ARG A 26 -7.69 1.77 -2.24
C ARG A 26 -8.43 0.61 -2.92
N MET A 27 -7.71 -0.42 -3.37
CA MET A 27 -8.32 -1.66 -3.85
C MET A 27 -8.96 -2.46 -2.70
N ALA A 28 -8.48 -2.32 -1.47
CA ALA A 28 -9.08 -2.95 -0.29
C ALA A 28 -10.44 -2.31 0.03
N LYS A 29 -11.49 -3.14 0.05
CA LYS A 29 -12.87 -2.72 0.37
C LYS A 29 -13.25 -2.94 1.84
N THR A 30 -12.41 -3.66 2.59
CA THR A 30 -12.61 -3.96 4.00
C THR A 30 -11.30 -3.74 4.76
N GLN A 31 -11.42 -3.50 6.07
CA GLN A 31 -10.26 -3.36 6.95
C GLN A 31 -9.38 -4.62 6.94
N GLN A 32 -9.99 -5.81 6.97
CA GLN A 32 -9.27 -7.07 6.95
C GLN A 32 -8.38 -7.23 5.70
N THR A 33 -8.89 -6.85 4.52
CA THR A 33 -8.09 -6.89 3.29
C THR A 33 -6.97 -5.87 3.32
N LEU A 34 -7.21 -4.68 3.89
CA LEU A 34 -6.17 -3.67 4.05
C LEU A 34 -5.02 -4.19 4.93
N THR A 35 -5.34 -4.75 6.10
CA THR A 35 -4.35 -5.32 7.02
C THR A 35 -3.48 -6.38 6.33
N LEU A 36 -4.09 -7.33 5.62
CA LEU A 36 -3.34 -8.37 4.89
C LEU A 36 -2.43 -7.79 3.80
N MET A 37 -2.87 -6.73 3.11
CA MET A 37 -2.05 -6.06 2.10
C MET A 37 -0.86 -5.32 2.72
N VAL A 38 -1.07 -4.69 3.88
CA VAL A 38 -0.04 -3.95 4.61
C VAL A 38 0.99 -4.91 5.21
N GLU A 39 0.57 -5.96 5.90
CA GLU A 39 1.47 -6.98 6.46
C GLU A 39 2.39 -7.56 5.39
N ARG A 40 1.83 -7.92 4.23
CA ARG A 40 2.61 -8.42 3.10
C ARG A 40 3.60 -7.39 2.56
N ALA A 41 3.22 -6.11 2.51
CA ALA A 41 4.11 -5.03 2.08
C ALA A 41 5.25 -4.82 3.09
N ILE A 42 4.95 -4.85 4.39
CA ILE A 42 5.94 -4.76 5.45
C ILE A 42 6.93 -5.93 5.35
N ASP A 43 6.46 -7.16 5.22
CA ASP A 43 7.33 -8.34 5.07
C ASP A 43 8.28 -8.20 3.87
N GLN A 44 7.79 -7.65 2.75
CA GLN A 44 8.60 -7.45 1.55
C GLN A 44 9.62 -6.32 1.69
N TYR A 45 9.31 -5.26 2.44
CA TYR A 45 10.11 -4.04 2.51
C TYR A 45 10.66 -3.73 3.92
N HIS A 46 10.68 -4.71 4.83
CA HIS A 46 11.10 -4.56 6.23
C HIS A 46 12.51 -3.97 6.40
N GLN A 47 13.39 -4.15 5.42
CA GLN A 47 14.76 -3.63 5.44
C GLN A 47 14.89 -2.16 4.98
N LYS A 48 13.78 -1.52 4.58
CA LYS A 48 13.76 -0.15 4.02
C LYS A 48 12.85 0.77 4.85
N PRO A 49 13.38 1.45 5.89
CA PRO A 49 12.58 2.31 6.76
C PRO A 49 11.82 3.42 6.04
N SER A 50 12.40 4.01 4.99
CA SER A 50 11.74 5.05 4.17
C SER A 50 10.46 4.54 3.52
N VAL A 51 10.51 3.33 2.96
CA VAL A 51 9.37 2.64 2.33
C VAL A 51 8.31 2.27 3.37
N LEU A 52 8.73 1.79 4.56
CA LEU A 52 7.80 1.49 5.65
C LEU A 52 7.01 2.73 6.09
N GLY A 53 7.68 3.88 6.19
CA GLY A 53 7.01 5.15 6.48
C GLY A 53 5.91 5.47 5.47
N ALA A 54 6.16 5.27 4.17
CA ALA A 54 5.18 5.48 3.12
C ALA A 54 4.00 4.48 3.21
N ILE A 55 4.28 3.22 3.53
CA ILE A 55 3.26 2.17 3.73
C ILE A 55 2.33 2.54 4.88
N TYR A 56 2.88 2.88 6.06
CA TYR A 56 2.06 3.23 7.23
C TYR A 56 1.22 4.49 7.01
N LEU A 57 1.79 5.53 6.37
CA LEU A 57 1.03 6.73 6.03
C LEU A 57 -0.14 6.45 5.07
N ALA A 58 0.08 5.56 4.10
CA ALA A 58 -0.98 5.15 3.17
C ALA A 58 -2.04 4.27 3.84
N GLU A 59 -1.64 3.38 4.76
CA GLU A 59 -2.55 2.59 5.59
C GLU A 59 -3.48 3.49 6.40
N CYS A 60 -2.95 4.38 7.24
CA CYS A 60 -3.75 5.26 8.08
C CYS A 60 -4.76 6.09 7.28
N GLN A 61 -4.36 6.57 6.09
CA GLN A 61 -5.28 7.28 5.22
C GLN A 61 -6.39 6.35 4.71
N ARG A 62 -6.05 5.13 4.26
CA ARG A 62 -7.05 4.19 3.76
C ARG A 62 -8.00 3.70 4.85
N GLU A 63 -7.52 3.50 6.08
CA GLU A 63 -8.36 3.18 7.24
C GLU A 63 -9.43 4.25 7.43
N ARG A 64 -9.03 5.53 7.45
CA ARG A 64 -9.98 6.64 7.58
C ARG A 64 -10.96 6.72 6.41
N GLU A 65 -10.52 6.42 5.19
CA GLU A 65 -11.42 6.35 4.03
C GLU A 65 -12.45 5.21 4.16
N LEU A 66 -12.06 4.08 4.74
CA LEU A 66 -12.96 2.94 5.01
C LEU A 66 -13.95 3.27 6.11
N GLU A 67 -13.51 3.90 7.20
CA GLU A 67 -14.35 4.33 8.31
C GLU A 67 -15.39 5.38 7.90
N THR A 68 -14.98 6.36 7.09
CA THR A 68 -15.84 7.47 6.66
C THR A 68 -16.64 7.18 5.40
N GLY A 69 -16.30 6.12 4.65
CA GLY A 69 -16.88 5.80 3.35
C GLY A 69 -16.54 6.81 2.25
N MET A 70 -15.58 7.72 2.47
CA MET A 70 -15.21 8.79 1.55
C MET A 70 -13.73 8.71 1.19
N LEU A 71 -13.39 8.98 -0.07
CA LEU A 71 -11.98 9.10 -0.49
C LEU A 71 -11.42 10.46 -0.08
N LEU A 72 -10.32 10.46 0.66
CA LEU A 72 -9.67 11.67 1.13
C LEU A 72 -8.71 12.20 0.06
N ASN A 73 -8.93 13.44 -0.37
CA ASN A 73 -8.06 14.12 -1.33
C ASN A 73 -7.01 14.96 -0.60
N ARG A 74 -5.99 14.29 -0.05
CA ARG A 74 -4.62 14.75 0.23
C ARG A 74 -3.92 13.80 1.19
#